data_AF-B6SGK5-F1
#
_entry.id   AF-B6SGK5-F1
#
_cell.length_a   1.000
_cell.length_b   1.000
_cell.length_c   1.000
_cell.angle_alpha   90.00
_cell.angle_beta   90.00
_cell.angle_gamma   90.00
#
_symmetry.space_group_name_H-M   'P 1'
#
loop_
_entity.id
_entity.type
_entity.pdbx_description
1 polymer ?
#
loop_
_entity_poly.entity_id
_entity_poly.type
_entity_poly.pdbx_seq_one_letter_code
_entity_poly.pdbx_strand_id
1 'polypeptide(L)'
;MDEKEFWRMLDLFPVVRSRDYCADPGTSIRGTRQRSRVQEAAKGNDKDSSDAQDLFMQKLKMAAEKKIGTTKAEFFCKAFEETHEKLVYKELNLDAAKKFLSAYES
;
A
#
# COMPACT_ATOMS: atom_id res chain seq x y z
N MET A 1 13.91 -3.47 -35.01
CA MET A 1 12.50 -3.49 -34.59
C MET A 1 11.89 -2.15 -34.97
N ASP A 2 10.78 -2.16 -35.70
CA ASP A 2 10.06 -0.94 -36.08
C ASP A 2 9.22 -0.40 -34.92
N GLU A 3 8.87 0.89 -34.92
CA GLU A 3 8.04 1.49 -33.87
C GLU A 3 6.67 0.79 -33.77
N LYS A 4 6.06 0.44 -34.92
CA LYS A 4 4.79 -0.31 -34.91
C LYS A 4 4.97 -1.72 -34.34
N GLU A 5 6.12 -2.32 -34.57
CA GLU A 5 6.47 -3.62 -33.99
C GLU A 5 6.62 -3.52 -32.47
N PHE A 6 7.28 -2.47 -31.97
CA PHE A 6 7.43 -2.22 -30.53
C PHE A 6 6.07 -2.05 -29.83
N TRP A 7 5.17 -1.24 -30.41
CA TRP A 7 3.82 -1.07 -29.87
C TRP A 7 3.02 -2.37 -29.86
N ARG A 8 3.13 -3.20 -30.92
CA ARG A 8 2.49 -4.53 -30.96
C ARG A 8 3.02 -5.47 -29.87
N MET A 9 4.30 -5.36 -29.50
CA MET A 9 4.87 -6.18 -28.44
C MET A 9 4.35 -5.77 -27.05
N LEU A 10 4.12 -4.48 -26.81
CA LEU A 10 3.54 -4.01 -25.55
C LEU A 10 2.10 -4.52 -25.34
N ASP A 11 1.33 -4.72 -26.42
CA ASP A 11 -0.01 -5.31 -26.35
C ASP A 11 -0.01 -6.79 -25.88
N LEU A 12 1.14 -7.48 -25.93
CA LEU A 12 1.26 -8.89 -25.49
C LEU A 12 1.44 -9.04 -23.98
N PHE A 13 1.84 -7.97 -23.28
CA PHE A 13 2.02 -8.04 -21.83
C PHE A 13 0.68 -7.88 -21.12
N PRO A 14 0.36 -8.73 -20.12
CA PRO A 14 -0.82 -8.53 -19.30
C PRO A 14 -0.73 -7.17 -18.60
N VAL A 15 -1.83 -6.42 -18.58
CA VAL A 15 -1.91 -5.19 -17.81
C VAL A 15 -1.82 -5.54 -16.33
N VAL A 16 -0.62 -5.41 -15.76
CA VAL A 16 -0.40 -5.61 -14.32
C VAL A 16 -1.06 -4.45 -13.59
N ARG A 17 -2.20 -4.74 -12.96
CA ARG A 17 -2.85 -3.81 -12.04
C ARG A 17 -2.25 -4.00 -10.65
N SER A 18 -2.24 -2.95 -9.83
CA SER A 18 -1.94 -3.09 -8.41
C SER A 18 -2.90 -4.09 -7.76
N ARG A 19 -2.45 -4.79 -6.71
CA ARG A 19 -3.25 -5.78 -5.97
C ARG A 19 -4.60 -5.24 -5.52
N ASP A 20 -4.67 -3.93 -5.25
CA ASP A 20 -5.87 -3.25 -4.75
C ASP A 20 -6.65 -2.50 -5.86
N TYR A 21 -6.43 -2.82 -7.14
CA TYR A 21 -7.16 -2.19 -8.22
C TYR A 21 -8.64 -2.63 -8.23
N CYS A 22 -9.53 -1.74 -7.80
CA CYS A 22 -10.96 -1.84 -8.05
C CYS A 22 -11.29 -1.18 -9.39
N ALA A 23 -11.75 -1.96 -10.38
CA ALA A 23 -12.36 -1.38 -11.57
C ALA A 23 -13.68 -0.71 -11.14
N ASP A 24 -13.81 0.59 -11.39
CA ASP A 24 -15.06 1.31 -11.16
C ASP A 24 -16.15 0.72 -12.07
N PRO A 25 -17.21 0.08 -11.51
CA PRO A 25 -18.26 -0.57 -12.31
C PRO A 25 -19.04 0.42 -13.20
N GLY A 26 -18.86 1.74 -13.03
CA GLY A 26 -19.51 2.76 -13.85
C GLY A 26 -18.94 2.97 -15.26
N THR A 27 -17.76 2.44 -15.59
CA THR A 27 -17.12 2.67 -16.91
C THR A 27 -17.35 1.52 -17.90
N SER A 28 -18.62 1.27 -18.21
CA SER A 28 -19.00 0.63 -19.47
C SER A 28 -18.84 1.65 -20.60
N ILE A 29 -17.60 1.89 -21.06
CA ILE A 29 -17.35 2.69 -22.27
C ILE A 29 -16.38 1.94 -23.18
N ARG A 30 -17.01 1.16 -24.06
CA ARG A 30 -16.62 0.94 -25.45
C ARG A 30 -15.64 2.02 -25.94
N GLY A 31 -14.35 1.67 -25.99
CA GLY A 31 -13.25 2.31 -26.71
C GLY A 31 -13.26 3.83 -26.88
N THR A 32 -12.32 4.52 -26.23
CA THR A 32 -11.42 5.48 -26.89
C THR A 32 -10.23 5.72 -25.99
N ARG A 33 -9.04 5.44 -26.54
CA ARG A 33 -7.72 5.73 -25.99
C ARG A 33 -7.60 7.24 -25.70
N GLN A 34 -7.84 7.68 -24.47
CA GLN A 34 -7.29 8.96 -24.02
C GLN A 34 -6.02 8.69 -23.22
N ARG A 35 -4.90 8.91 -23.91
CA ARG A 35 -3.58 9.18 -23.33
C ARG A 35 -3.71 10.41 -22.41
N SER A 36 -4.09 10.24 -21.15
CA SER A 36 -3.72 11.21 -20.12
C SER A 36 -2.25 10.97 -19.77
N ARG A 37 -1.41 11.73 -20.49
CA ARG A 37 -0.01 12.00 -20.18
C ARG A 37 0.19 12.03 -18.66
N VAL A 38 0.97 11.07 -18.18
CA VAL A 38 1.52 11.00 -16.82
C VAL A 38 2.17 12.35 -16.54
N GLN A 39 1.42 13.24 -15.88
CA GLN A 39 2.03 14.39 -15.25
C GLN A 39 2.75 13.84 -14.03
N GLU A 40 4.06 14.06 -14.02
CA GLU A 40 4.91 14.06 -12.85
C GLU A 40 4.27 14.94 -11.77
N ALA A 41 3.40 14.35 -10.96
CA ALA A 41 2.94 14.94 -9.72
C ALA A 41 3.98 14.59 -8.66
N ALA A 42 4.90 15.53 -8.48
CA ALA A 42 5.82 15.60 -7.38
C ALA A 42 5.12 15.25 -6.05
N LYS A 43 5.80 14.38 -5.29
CA LYS A 43 5.81 14.29 -3.83
C LYS A 43 4.42 14.32 -3.19
N GLY A 44 3.93 13.09 -2.97
CA GLY A 44 2.70 12.77 -2.28
C GLY A 44 2.43 13.68 -1.10
N ASN A 45 1.27 14.29 -1.16
CA ASN A 45 0.60 14.95 -0.06
C ASN A 45 0.52 13.93 1.09
N ASP A 46 1.13 14.20 2.25
CA ASP A 46 1.13 13.30 3.42
C ASP A 46 -0.28 12.90 3.92
N LYS A 47 -1.34 13.49 3.35
CA LYS A 47 -2.75 13.22 3.67
C LYS A 47 -3.22 11.80 3.33
N ASP A 48 -2.64 11.12 2.34
CA ASP A 48 -3.08 9.75 1.99
C ASP A 48 -2.55 8.70 2.98
N SER A 49 -1.51 9.03 3.76
CA SER A 49 -0.88 8.09 4.68
C SER A 49 -1.72 7.81 5.93
N SER A 50 -2.42 8.83 6.46
CA SER A 50 -3.31 8.65 7.60
C SER A 50 -4.49 7.77 7.24
N ASP A 51 -5.08 7.97 6.06
CA ASP A 51 -6.22 7.19 5.58
C ASP A 51 -5.86 5.70 5.44
N ALA A 52 -4.65 5.40 4.95
CA ALA A 52 -4.16 4.02 4.86
C ALA A 52 -3.91 3.38 6.24
N GLN A 53 -3.32 4.12 7.19
CA GLN A 53 -3.11 3.65 8.56
C GLN A 53 -4.45 3.38 9.27
N ASP A 54 -5.43 4.26 9.07
CA ASP A 54 -6.78 4.10 9.62
C ASP A 54 -7.46 2.86 9.04
N LEU A 55 -7.33 2.61 7.74
CA LEU A 55 -7.87 1.39 7.10
C LEU A 55 -7.23 0.11 7.66
N PHE A 56 -5.92 0.12 7.94
CA PHE A 56 -5.26 -1.02 8.57
C PHE A 56 -5.81 -1.29 9.97
N MET A 57 -5.88 -0.26 10.82
CA MET A 57 -6.37 -0.40 12.20
C MET A 57 -7.84 -0.82 12.25
N GLN A 58 -8.66 -0.34 11.32
CA GLN A 58 -10.05 -0.81 11.17
C GLN A 58 -10.12 -2.30 10.83
N LYS A 59 -9.31 -2.77 9.88
CA LYS A 59 -9.25 -4.20 9.54
C LYS A 59 -8.76 -5.04 10.72
N LEU A 60 -7.75 -4.56 11.45
CA LEU A 60 -7.24 -5.21 12.65
C LEU A 60 -8.32 -5.32 13.72
N LYS A 61 -9.04 -4.22 14.00
CA LYS A 61 -10.16 -4.20 14.95
C LYS A 61 -11.24 -5.20 14.55
N MET A 62 -11.72 -5.16 13.30
CA MET A 62 -12.72 -6.10 12.79
C MET A 62 -12.29 -7.57 12.94
N ALA A 63 -11.03 -7.88 12.62
CA ALA A 63 -10.49 -9.23 12.77
C ALA A 63 -10.38 -9.66 14.25
N ALA A 64 -9.96 -8.75 15.13
CA ALA A 64 -9.88 -8.99 16.56
C ALA A 64 -11.28 -9.18 17.17
N GLU A 65 -12.25 -8.32 16.84
CA GLU A 65 -13.63 -8.43 17.32
C GLU A 65 -14.24 -9.78 16.98
N LYS A 66 -14.03 -10.26 15.74
CA LYS A 66 -14.47 -11.58 15.30
C LYS A 66 -13.87 -12.73 16.13
N LYS A 67 -12.66 -12.56 16.68
CA LYS A 67 -11.91 -13.63 17.35
C LYS A 67 -12.02 -13.61 18.87
N ILE A 68 -12.02 -12.43 19.49
CA ILE A 68 -11.95 -12.26 20.95
C ILE A 68 -13.11 -11.42 21.53
N GLY A 69 -14.02 -10.93 20.68
CA GLY A 69 -15.14 -10.07 21.07
C GLY A 69 -14.75 -8.60 21.19
N THR A 70 -15.76 -7.72 21.16
CA THR A 70 -15.59 -6.25 21.06
C THR A 70 -14.72 -5.65 22.16
N THR A 71 -14.98 -6.00 23.43
CA THR A 71 -14.24 -5.42 24.55
C THR A 71 -12.76 -5.79 24.53
N LYS A 72 -12.43 -7.07 24.30
CA LYS A 72 -11.04 -7.52 24.22
C LYS A 72 -10.32 -7.03 22.96
N ALA A 73 -11.05 -6.83 21.86
CA ALA A 73 -10.51 -6.29 20.62
C ALA A 73 -9.98 -4.86 20.80
N GLU A 74 -10.69 -4.01 21.54
CA GLU A 74 -10.23 -2.65 21.82
C GLU A 74 -8.95 -2.64 22.64
N PHE A 75 -8.86 -3.46 23.70
CA PHE A 75 -7.63 -3.64 24.46
C PHE A 75 -6.48 -4.17 23.60
N PHE A 76 -6.76 -5.12 22.71
CA PHE A 76 -5.76 -5.68 21.80
C PHE A 76 -5.23 -4.64 20.81
N CYS A 77 -6.12 -3.87 20.16
CA CYS A 77 -5.72 -2.82 19.23
C CYS A 77 -4.87 -1.74 19.92
N LYS A 78 -5.26 -1.31 21.12
CA LYS A 78 -4.47 -0.36 21.91
C LYS A 78 -3.08 -0.91 22.27
N ALA A 79 -3.02 -2.15 22.74
CA ALA A 79 -1.74 -2.80 23.05
C ALA A 79 -0.85 -2.96 21.81
N PHE A 80 -1.45 -3.24 20.65
CA PHE A 80 -0.75 -3.29 19.37
C PHE A 80 -0.16 -1.93 18.99
N GLU A 81 -0.94 -0.85 19.09
CA GLU A 81 -0.47 0.50 18.79
C GLU A 81 0.73 0.89 19.67
N GLU A 82 0.62 0.70 20.99
CA GLU A 82 1.71 0.99 21.95
C GLU A 82 2.97 0.17 21.65
N THR A 83 2.80 -1.12 21.30
CA THR A 83 3.91 -2.01 20.95
C THR A 83 4.56 -1.61 19.64
N HIS A 84 3.76 -1.27 18.63
CA HIS A 84 4.24 -0.82 17.32
C HIS A 84 5.01 0.50 17.45
N GLU A 85 4.48 1.47 18.20
CA GLU A 85 5.17 2.74 18.46
C GLU A 85 6.52 2.51 19.16
N LYS A 86 6.55 1.66 20.20
CA LYS A 86 7.79 1.30 20.89
C LYS A 86 8.79 0.65 19.93
N LEU A 87 8.35 -0.32 19.13
CA LEU A 87 9.22 -1.04 18.21
C LEU A 87 9.81 -0.09 17.16
N VAL A 88 8.99 0.75 16.54
CA VAL A 88 9.42 1.64 15.45
C VAL A 88 10.30 2.78 15.97
N TYR A 89 9.88 3.47 17.03
CA TYR A 89 10.55 4.70 17.45
C TYR A 89 11.65 4.49 18.49
N LYS A 90 11.59 3.41 19.29
CA LYS A 90 12.58 3.16 20.37
C LYS A 90 13.56 2.05 20.02
N GLU A 91 13.09 0.96 19.43
CA GLU A 91 13.94 -0.23 19.17
C GLU A 91 14.55 -0.22 17.76
N LEU A 92 13.78 0.14 16.74
CA LEU A 92 14.24 0.31 15.35
C LEU A 92 14.68 1.74 15.06
N ASN A 93 15.50 2.31 15.95
CA ASN A 93 16.10 3.61 15.69
C ASN A 93 17.00 3.55 14.43
N LEU A 94 17.39 4.72 13.90
CA LEU A 94 18.23 4.82 12.69
C LEU A 94 19.55 4.04 12.81
N ASP A 95 20.12 3.91 14.01
CA ASP A 95 21.34 3.12 14.25
C ASP A 95 21.08 1.62 14.11
N ALA A 96 19.99 1.12 14.71
CA ALA A 96 19.55 -0.26 14.55
C ALA A 96 19.22 -0.56 13.08
N ALA A 97 18.50 0.32 12.38
CA ALA A 97 18.19 0.17 10.97
C ALA A 97 19.45 0.09 10.09
N LYS A 98 20.44 0.97 10.35
CA LYS A 98 21.74 0.92 9.66
C LYS A 98 22.48 -0.38 9.93
N LYS A 99 22.47 -0.87 11.17
CA LYS A 99 23.05 -2.17 11.54
C LYS A 99 22.39 -3.32 10.77
N PHE A 100 21.06 -3.35 10.68
CA PHE A 100 20.34 -4.36 9.90
C PHE A 100 20.72 -4.33 8.41
N LEU A 101 20.82 -3.15 7.81
CA LEU A 101 21.24 -3.01 6.41
C LEU A 101 22.69 -3.50 6.21
N SER A 102 23.62 -3.11 7.08
CA SER A 102 25.02 -3.56 6.99
C SER A 102 25.18 -5.08 7.18
N ALA A 103 24.32 -5.70 7.99
CA ALA A 103 24.32 -7.14 8.20
C ALA A 103 23.75 -7.92 7.00
N TYR A 104 22.92 -7.29 6.15
CA TYR A 104 22.42 -7.90 4.93
C TYR A 104 23.41 -7.80 3.76
N GLU A 105 24.28 -6.79 3.77
CA GLU A 105 25.32 -6.57 2.76
C GLU A 105 26.60 -7.41 2.99
N SER A 106 26.73 -8.04 4.16
CA SER A 106 27.86 -8.91 4.52
C SER A 106 27.57 -10.37 4.22
#